data_AF-A0A951DV17-F1
#
_entry.id   AF-A0A951DV17-F1
#
_cell.length_a   1.000
_cell.length_b   1.000
_cell.length_c   1.000
_cell.angle_alpha   90.00
_cell.angle_beta   90.00
_cell.angle_gamma   90.00
#
_symmetry.space_group_name_H-M   'P 1'
#
loop_
_entity.id
_entity.type
_entity.pdbx_description
1 polymer ?
#
loop_
_entity_poly.entity_id
_entity_poly.type
_entity_poly.pdbx_seq_one_letter_code
_entity_poly.pdbx_strand_id
1 'polypeptide(L)'
;MAREDLEREDLIFVGTCDLSGHLRGKAFPARDLESRRHKGIGYTGANIMMSAFGPIYDNPFGTTGDLALIPDLTTKVDVEVAGFAPEGFCLALIVTAEGEAWSYC
;
A
#
# COMPACT_ATOMS: atom_id res chain seq x y z
N MET A 1 22.10 9.93 23.96
CA MET A 1 20.99 9.53 24.85
C MET A 1 19.89 9.00 23.94
N ALA A 2 19.93 7.69 23.68
CA ALA A 2 18.96 7.03 22.81
C ALA A 2 17.60 7.05 23.51
N ARG A 3 16.53 7.35 22.77
CA ARG A 3 15.17 7.22 23.29
C ARG A 3 14.86 5.73 23.45
N GLU A 4 15.15 5.20 24.62
CA GLU A 4 14.53 3.99 25.14
C GLU A 4 13.04 4.31 25.34
N ASP A 5 12.15 3.38 24.96
CA ASP A 5 10.68 3.41 25.20
C ASP A 5 9.77 4.01 24.11
N LEU A 6 10.16 4.02 22.84
CA LEU A 6 9.14 3.95 21.77
C LEU A 6 8.75 2.48 21.60
N GLU A 7 7.53 2.13 22.01
CA GLU A 7 6.92 0.85 21.63
C GLU A 7 7.07 0.68 20.12
N ARG A 8 7.77 -0.39 19.73
CA ARG A 8 8.04 -0.71 18.33
C ARG A 8 6.78 -1.35 17.76
N GLU A 9 6.01 -0.58 16.99
CA GLU A 9 4.83 -1.09 16.31
C GLU A 9 5.24 -1.81 15.01
N ASP A 10 4.88 -3.09 14.91
CA ASP A 10 5.09 -3.87 13.70
C ASP A 10 4.18 -3.33 12.59
N LEU A 11 4.79 -2.97 11.45
CA LEU A 11 4.08 -2.42 10.30
C LEU A 11 4.12 -3.39 9.13
N ILE A 12 3.03 -3.41 8.36
CA ILE A 12 2.97 -4.10 7.07
C ILE A 12 2.73 -3.06 5.99
N PHE A 13 3.65 -2.97 5.04
CA PHE A 13 3.49 -2.20 3.83
C PHE A 13 2.69 -3.00 2.79
N VAL A 14 1.66 -2.38 2.23
CA VAL A 14 0.89 -2.96 1.13
C VAL A 14 0.94 -2.04 -0.06
N GLY A 15 1.37 -2.55 -1.20
CA GLY A 15 1.56 -1.74 -2.40
C GLY A 15 1.41 -2.50 -3.70
N THR A 16 1.49 -1.75 -4.78
CA THR A 16 1.45 -2.25 -6.16
C THR A 16 2.48 -1.51 -7.00
N CYS A 17 2.93 -2.12 -8.09
CA CYS A 17 3.82 -1.48 -9.05
C CYS A 17 2.98 -0.60 -9.97
N ASP A 18 3.30 0.69 -10.05
CA ASP A 18 2.64 1.59 -10.98
C ASP A 18 3.25 1.57 -12.40
N LEU A 19 2.70 2.39 -13.29
CA LEU A 19 3.15 2.53 -14.68
C LEU A 19 4.58 3.07 -14.83
N SER A 20 5.14 3.69 -13.78
CA SER A 20 6.54 4.13 -13.73
C SER A 20 7.49 3.06 -13.19
N GLY A 21 6.97 1.89 -12.82
CA GLY A 21 7.74 0.78 -12.26
C GLY A 21 8.09 0.96 -10.78
N HIS A 22 7.46 1.90 -10.07
CA HIS A 22 7.69 2.12 -8.64
C HIS A 22 6.67 1.35 -7.81
N LEU A 23 7.13 0.74 -6.72
CA LEU A 23 6.25 0.15 -5.72
C LEU A 23 5.66 1.27 -4.85
N ARG A 24 4.33 1.44 -4.89
CA ARG A 24 3.62 2.50 -4.16
C ARG A 24 2.47 1.93 -3.36
N GLY A 25 2.28 2.46 -2.17
CA GLY A 25 1.40 1.85 -1.19
C GLY A 25 1.35 2.59 0.13
N LYS A 26 0.81 1.91 1.14
CA LYS A 26 0.66 2.44 2.50
C LYS A 26 0.98 1.35 3.51
N ALA A 27 1.58 1.74 4.62
CA ALA A 27 1.80 0.85 5.76
C ALA A 27 0.69 1.02 6.81
N PHE A 28 0.43 -0.04 7.57
CA PHE A 28 -0.49 -0.04 8.71
C PHE A 28 -0.02 -1.04 9.79
N PRO A 29 -0.53 -0.95 11.03
CA PRO A 29 -0.17 -1.87 12.10
C PRO A 29 -0.50 -3.32 11.76
N ALA A 30 0.45 -4.25 11.95
CA ALA A 30 0.30 -5.65 11.59
C ALA A 30 -0.94 -6.31 12.21
N ARG A 31 -1.35 -5.87 13.41
CA ARG A 31 -2.58 -6.30 14.10
C ARG A 31 -3.86 -6.08 13.29
N ASP A 32 -3.85 -5.13 12.35
CA ASP A 32 -5.02 -4.80 11.53
C ASP A 32 -5.11 -5.65 10.25
N LEU A 33 -4.14 -6.54 9.96
CA LEU A 33 -4.04 -7.28 8.71
C LEU A 33 -5.33 -8.04 8.36
N GLU A 34 -5.94 -8.71 9.33
CA GLU A 34 -7.18 -9.46 9.11
C GLU A 34 -8.36 -8.54 8.75
N SER A 35 -8.39 -7.31 9.25
CA SER A 35 -9.39 -6.33 8.81
C SER A 35 -9.05 -5.78 7.42
N ARG A 36 -7.77 -5.49 7.16
CA ARG A 36 -7.29 -4.86 5.93
C ARG A 36 -7.33 -5.78 4.71
N ARG A 37 -7.17 -7.10 4.87
CA ARG A 37 -7.37 -8.06 3.76
C ARG A 37 -8.78 -8.05 3.18
N HIS A 38 -9.77 -7.57 3.95
CA HIS A 38 -11.17 -7.50 3.52
C HIS A 38 -11.60 -6.08 3.15
N LYS A 39 -11.26 -5.09 3.97
CA LYS A 39 -11.67 -3.68 3.75
C LYS A 39 -10.77 -2.95 2.76
N GLY A 40 -9.56 -3.46 2.56
CA GLY A 40 -8.52 -2.79 1.79
C GLY A 40 -7.94 -1.55 2.47
N ILE A 41 -7.08 -0.88 1.71
CA ILE A 41 -6.42 0.36 2.07
C ILE A 41 -6.71 1.39 0.98
N GLY A 42 -7.31 2.53 1.34
CA GLY A 42 -7.72 3.54 0.37
C GLY A 42 -6.57 4.01 -0.53
N TYR A 43 -6.85 4.16 -1.82
CA TYR A 43 -5.92 4.51 -2.88
C TYR A 43 -6.56 5.51 -3.85
N THR A 44 -5.72 6.31 -4.52
CA THR A 44 -6.18 7.38 -5.41
C THR A 44 -5.79 7.03 -6.84
N GLY A 45 -6.76 7.01 -7.76
CA GLY A 45 -6.50 6.65 -9.17
C GLY A 45 -5.44 7.53 -9.83
N ALA A 46 -5.34 8.82 -9.46
CA ALA A 46 -4.31 9.73 -9.96
C ALA A 46 -2.87 9.25 -9.71
N ASN A 47 -2.63 8.35 -8.75
CA ASN A 47 -1.30 7.82 -8.46
C ASN A 47 -0.67 7.08 -9.65
N ILE A 48 -1.46 6.50 -10.57
CA ILE A 48 -0.89 5.83 -11.75
C ILE A 48 -0.24 6.81 -12.74
N MET A 49 -0.64 8.09 -12.67
CA MET A 49 -0.11 9.16 -13.52
C MET A 49 1.08 9.88 -12.90
N MET A 50 1.57 9.39 -11.76
CA MET A 50 2.76 9.93 -11.12
C MET A 50 4.01 9.31 -11.76
N SER A 51 4.82 10.16 -12.37
CA SER A 51 6.06 9.78 -13.06
C SER A 51 7.11 9.19 -12.13
N ALA A 52 8.16 8.61 -12.70
CA ALA A 52 9.33 8.14 -11.95
C ALA A 52 10.04 9.28 -11.17
N PHE A 53 9.82 10.54 -11.55
CA PHE A 53 10.47 11.72 -10.94
C PHE A 53 9.58 12.49 -9.96
N GLY A 54 8.36 12.03 -9.70
CA GLY A 54 7.47 12.59 -8.69
C GLY A 54 6.27 13.41 -9.18
N PRO A 55 6.32 14.20 -10.28
CA PRO A 55 5.14 14.90 -10.77
C PRO A 55 3.99 13.95 -11.12
N ILE A 56 2.78 14.35 -10.77
CA ILE A 56 1.52 13.76 -11.24
C ILE A 56 1.06 14.54 -12.47
N TYR A 57 0.92 13.86 -13.61
CA TYR A 57 0.45 14.48 -14.84
C TYR A 57 -1.08 14.55 -14.91
N ASP A 58 -1.59 15.30 -15.88
CA ASP A 58 -3.02 15.44 -16.14
C ASP A 58 -3.68 14.07 -16.35
N ASN A 59 -4.86 13.88 -15.79
CA ASN A 59 -5.47 12.56 -15.67
C ASN A 59 -7.01 12.62 -15.62
N PRO A 60 -7.69 11.55 -16.06
CA PRO A 60 -9.16 11.52 -16.11
C PRO A 60 -9.82 11.21 -14.76
N PHE A 61 -9.05 10.94 -13.69
CA PHE A 61 -9.58 10.40 -12.43
C PHE A 61 -10.09 11.51 -11.48
N GLY A 62 -9.56 12.73 -11.59
CA GLY A 62 -10.00 13.87 -10.79
C GLY A 62 -10.00 13.55 -9.28
N THR A 63 -11.07 13.96 -8.58
CA THR A 63 -11.32 13.63 -7.16
C THR A 63 -12.31 12.47 -6.98
N THR A 64 -12.68 11.78 -8.06
CA THR A 64 -13.82 10.86 -8.08
C THR A 64 -13.35 9.41 -8.14
N GLY A 65 -13.96 8.56 -7.31
CA GLY A 65 -13.69 7.12 -7.29
C GLY A 65 -12.60 6.78 -6.28
N ASP A 66 -13.03 6.45 -5.07
CA ASP A 66 -12.15 5.83 -4.09
C ASP A 66 -11.80 4.42 -4.57
N LEU A 67 -10.50 4.15 -4.65
CA LEU A 67 -9.98 2.81 -4.90
C LEU A 67 -9.50 2.23 -3.58
N ALA A 68 -9.34 0.91 -3.54
CA ALA A 68 -8.70 0.23 -2.43
C ALA A 68 -7.60 -0.71 -2.91
N LEU A 69 -6.50 -0.77 -2.17
CA LEU A 69 -5.52 -1.84 -2.26
C LEU A 69 -6.02 -3.01 -1.41
N ILE A 70 -6.26 -4.17 -2.04
CA ILE A 70 -6.56 -5.42 -1.35
C ILE A 70 -5.28 -6.24 -1.24
N PRO A 71 -4.74 -6.46 -0.02
CA PRO A 71 -3.56 -7.28 0.21
C PRO A 71 -3.70 -8.70 -0.36
N ASP A 72 -2.76 -9.12 -1.21
CA ASP A 72 -2.58 -10.53 -1.58
C ASP A 72 -1.61 -11.19 -0.60
N LEU A 73 -2.15 -11.91 0.37
CA LEU A 73 -1.36 -12.56 1.42
C LEU A 73 -0.46 -13.68 0.90
N THR A 74 -0.67 -14.18 -0.32
CA THR A 74 0.23 -15.16 -0.93
C THR A 74 1.59 -14.55 -1.31
N THR A 75 1.63 -13.21 -1.42
CA THR A 75 2.85 -12.43 -1.73
C THR A 75 3.50 -11.82 -0.49
N LYS A 76 3.01 -12.15 0.71
CA LYS A 76 3.54 -11.58 1.94
C LYS A 76 4.96 -12.07 2.20
N VAL A 77 5.84 -11.12 2.51
CA VAL A 77 7.21 -11.34 2.96
C VAL A 77 7.40 -10.63 4.29
N ASP A 78 8.04 -11.32 5.22
CA ASP A 78 8.53 -10.75 6.47
C ASP A 78 10.04 -10.53 6.36
N VAL A 79 10.48 -9.33 6.74
CA VAL A 79 11.86 -8.87 6.67
C VAL A 79 12.37 -8.63 8.08
N GLU A 80 13.33 -9.43 8.49
CA GLU A 80 14.04 -9.24 9.75
C GLU A 80 15.19 -8.25 9.55
N VAL A 81 15.14 -7.12 10.27
CA VAL A 81 16.21 -6.12 10.25
C VAL A 81 16.82 -6.01 11.63
N ALA A 82 18.10 -6.36 11.76
CA ALA A 82 18.80 -6.39 13.04
C ALA A 82 18.73 -5.03 13.74
N GLY A 83 18.19 -5.03 14.97
CA GLY A 83 18.04 -3.82 15.78
C GLY A 83 16.76 -3.01 15.51
N PHE A 84 15.88 -3.45 14.62
CA PHE A 84 14.59 -2.81 14.30
C PHE A 84 13.40 -3.75 14.59
N ALA A 85 12.17 -3.22 14.49
CA ALA A 85 10.97 -4.04 14.51
C ALA A 85 10.92 -4.88 13.22
N PRO A 86 10.32 -6.08 13.22
CA PRO A 86 10.02 -6.80 12.00
C PRO A 86 9.20 -5.92 11.04
N GLU A 87 9.58 -5.91 9.76
CA GLU A 87 8.83 -5.21 8.72
C GLU A 87 8.22 -6.24 7.77
N GLY A 88 6.92 -6.10 7.49
CA GLY A 88 6.26 -6.91 6.48
C GLY A 88 5.98 -6.12 5.21
N PHE A 89 5.98 -6.78 4.06
CA PHE A 89 5.32 -6.24 2.88
C PHE A 89 4.51 -7.30 2.13
N CYS A 90 3.48 -6.86 1.42
CA CYS A 90 2.82 -7.70 0.42
C CYS A 90 2.33 -6.85 -0.76
N LEU A 91 2.14 -7.50 -1.89
CA LEU A 91 1.53 -6.89 -3.06
C LEU A 91 0.00 -6.81 -2.87
N ALA A 92 -0.63 -5.95 -3.64
CA ALA A 92 -2.08 -5.77 -3.63
C ALA A 92 -2.66 -5.60 -5.02
N LEU A 93 -3.91 -6.04 -5.15
CA LEU A 93 -4.78 -5.69 -6.26
C LEU A 93 -5.44 -4.35 -5.98
N ILE A 94 -5.58 -3.52 -7.01
CA ILE A 94 -6.38 -2.30 -6.94
C ILE A 94 -7.83 -2.65 -7.29
N VAL A 95 -8.77 -2.33 -6.42
CA VAL A 95 -10.20 -2.55 -6.64
C VAL A 95 -11.00 -1.26 -6.55
N THR A 96 -12.15 -1.23 -7.23
CA THR A 96 -13.13 -0.14 -7.10
C THR A 96 -13.90 -0.22 -5.78
N ALA A 97 -14.71 0.79 -5.48
CA ALA A 97 -15.58 0.80 -4.30
C ALA A 97 -16.59 -0.39 -4.28
N GLU A 98 -16.93 -0.90 -5.46
CA GLU A 98 -17.80 -2.07 -5.65
C GLU A 98 -17.06 -3.41 -5.45
N GLY A 99 -15.73 -3.39 -5.27
CA GLY A 99 -14.90 -4.57 -5.07
C GLY A 99 -14.40 -5.22 -6.36
N GLU A 100 -14.67 -4.61 -7.52
CA GLU A 100 -14.21 -5.12 -8.82
C GLU A 100 -12.75 -4.74 -9.07
N ALA A 101 -12.02 -5.60 -9.78
CA ALA A 101 -10.65 -5.29 -10.19
C ALA A 101 -10.62 -4.02 -11.04
N TRP A 102 -9.76 -3.08 -10.68
CA TRP A 102 -9.66 -1.82 -11.40
C TRP A 102 -8.98 -2.02 -12.75
N SER A 103 -9.57 -1.49 -13.82
CA SER A 103 -9.13 -1.75 -15.20
C SER A 103 -7.77 -1.14 -15.58
N TYR A 104 -7.18 -0.33 -14.69
CA TYR A 104 -5.87 0.30 -14.89
C TYR A 104 -4.80 -0.26 -13.93
N CYS A 105 -5.12 -1.37 -13.24
CA CYS A 105 -4.17 -2.12 -12.43
C CYS A 105 -3.26 -2.99 -13.30
#